data_AF-A0A937KJS8-F1
#
_entry.id   AF-A0A937KJS8-F1
#
_cell.length_a   1.000
_cell.length_b   1.000
_cell.length_c   1.000
_cell.angle_alpha   90.00
_cell.angle_beta   90.00
_cell.angle_gamma   90.00
#
_symmetry.space_group_name_H-M   'P 1'
#
loop_
_entity.id
_entity.type
_entity.pdbx_description
1 polymer ?
#
loop_
_entity_poly.entity_id
_entity_poly.type
_entity_poly.pdbx_seq_one_letter_code
_entity_poly.pdbx_strand_id
1 'polypeptide(L)'
;VVALAEAWDSGANTWSSSTRRRFANDPVHLIAVTASSNRSKSDRDLGEWRPVRSAWCIVATITVETKAAYGLSVDPVERDAIAEMLDTCGESGQVSVPVGDGTDVPVETVPANTAPADTSAPDTTAPTAEETPTPNDGDQAAADDCVDINTAGASDLDRIVNIGPSRADQMVGLRPFSSVEDMIRISGIGEVSLAEIIEQGLACVR
;
A
#
# COMPACT_ATOMS: atom_id res chain seq x y z
N VAL A 1 -5.46 9.46 0.37
CA VAL A 1 -4.29 8.59 0.06
C VAL A 1 -3.60 8.30 1.38
N VAL A 2 -3.49 7.03 1.75
CA VAL A 2 -3.02 6.58 3.08
C VAL A 2 -1.73 5.80 2.83
N ALA A 3 -0.60 6.25 3.40
CA ALA A 3 0.70 5.59 3.16
C ALA A 3 0.77 4.27 3.95
N LEU A 4 1.61 3.32 3.51
CA LEU A 4 1.75 2.03 4.21
C LEU A 4 2.31 2.19 5.63
N ALA A 5 3.28 3.08 5.83
CA ALA A 5 3.83 3.38 7.15
C ALA A 5 2.79 4.07 8.05
N GLU A 6 2.11 5.09 7.55
CA GLU A 6 1.02 5.75 8.28
C GLU A 6 -0.11 4.77 8.65
N ALA A 7 -0.51 3.88 7.72
CA ALA A 7 -1.49 2.85 8.00
C ALA A 7 -1.02 1.90 9.12
N TRP A 8 0.27 1.55 9.14
CA TRP A 8 0.88 0.72 10.18
C TRP A 8 0.73 1.35 11.57
N ASP A 9 1.07 2.62 11.67
CA ASP A 9 0.98 3.41 12.90
C ASP A 9 -0.49 3.62 13.34
N SER A 10 -1.40 3.70 12.37
CA SER A 10 -2.85 3.86 12.57
C SER A 10 -3.62 2.54 12.78
N GLY A 11 -2.93 1.40 12.93
CA GLY A 11 -3.55 0.12 13.34
C GLY A 11 -3.34 -1.06 12.38
N ALA A 12 -2.77 -0.85 11.19
CA ALA A 12 -2.50 -1.91 10.23
C ALA A 12 -1.39 -2.88 10.68
N ASN A 13 -0.64 -2.57 11.73
CA ASN A 13 0.34 -3.48 12.34
C ASN A 13 -0.28 -4.81 12.83
N THR A 14 -1.59 -4.81 13.10
CA THR A 14 -2.33 -6.02 13.53
C THR A 14 -2.90 -6.83 12.36
N TRP A 15 -2.82 -6.32 11.14
CA TRP A 15 -3.45 -6.95 9.99
C TRP A 15 -2.68 -8.17 9.50
N SER A 16 -3.44 -9.14 9.00
CA SER A 16 -2.88 -10.21 8.17
C SER A 16 -2.20 -9.64 6.93
N SER A 17 -1.23 -10.39 6.42
CA SER A 17 -0.50 -10.07 5.18
C SER A 17 -1.44 -9.96 3.97
N SER A 18 -2.54 -10.73 3.96
CA SER A 18 -3.58 -10.64 2.92
C SER A 18 -4.32 -9.30 2.94
N THR A 19 -4.64 -8.78 4.12
CA THR A 19 -5.31 -7.48 4.28
C THR A 19 -4.37 -6.34 3.92
N ARG A 20 -3.10 -6.39 4.35
CA ARG A 20 -2.09 -5.39 3.96
C ARG A 20 -1.84 -5.38 2.45
N ARG A 21 -1.79 -6.55 1.80
CA ARG A 21 -1.69 -6.63 0.34
C ARG A 21 -2.92 -6.04 -0.35
N ARG A 22 -4.13 -6.27 0.15
CA ARG A 22 -5.36 -5.64 -0.38
C ARG A 22 -5.27 -4.12 -0.26
N PHE A 23 -4.94 -3.60 0.93
CA PHE A 23 -4.77 -2.17 1.16
C PHE A 23 -3.75 -1.56 0.21
N ALA A 24 -2.57 -2.18 0.04
CA ALA A 24 -1.52 -1.67 -0.85
C ALA A 24 -1.93 -1.59 -2.34
N ASN A 25 -2.96 -2.32 -2.74
CA ASN A 25 -3.41 -2.45 -4.13
C ASN A 25 -4.85 -1.97 -4.35
N ASP A 26 -5.47 -1.29 -3.38
CA ASP A 26 -6.85 -0.84 -3.50
C ASP A 26 -6.94 0.43 -4.36
N PRO A 27 -7.56 0.37 -5.55
CA PRO A 27 -7.63 1.51 -6.47
C PRO A 27 -8.42 2.69 -5.92
N VAL A 28 -9.25 2.51 -4.88
CA VAL A 28 -10.02 3.61 -4.25
C VAL A 28 -9.09 4.68 -3.69
N HIS A 29 -7.91 4.31 -3.20
CA HIS A 29 -6.98 5.26 -2.56
C HIS A 29 -5.64 5.43 -3.25
N LEU A 30 -5.45 4.80 -4.41
CA LEU A 30 -4.25 4.95 -5.24
C LEU A 30 -4.45 6.06 -6.28
N ILE A 31 -3.74 7.17 -6.09
CA ILE A 31 -3.75 8.33 -6.98
C ILE A 31 -2.38 8.49 -7.62
N ALA A 32 -2.31 8.51 -8.95
CA ALA A 32 -1.08 8.78 -9.66
C ALA A 32 -0.66 10.25 -9.46
N VAL A 33 0.56 10.48 -9.00
CA VAL A 33 1.11 11.81 -8.73
C VAL A 33 2.54 11.93 -9.27
N THR A 34 3.06 13.15 -9.31
CA THR A 34 4.47 13.37 -9.64
C THR A 34 5.37 12.78 -8.57
N ALA A 35 6.58 12.37 -8.96
CA ALA A 35 7.58 11.86 -8.02
C ALA A 35 7.94 12.89 -6.93
N SER A 36 7.92 14.19 -7.25
CA SER A 36 8.14 15.26 -6.26
C SER A 36 7.01 15.36 -5.24
N SER A 37 5.75 15.28 -5.68
CA SER A 37 4.59 15.25 -4.77
C SER A 37 4.63 14.01 -3.88
N ASN A 38 4.96 12.84 -4.44
CA ASN A 38 5.09 11.60 -3.67
C ASN A 38 6.18 11.68 -2.60
N ARG A 39 7.37 12.21 -2.94
CA ARG A 39 8.44 12.45 -1.96
C ARG A 39 8.08 13.51 -0.93
N SER A 40 7.35 14.55 -1.34
CA SER A 40 6.87 15.59 -0.43
C SER A 40 5.86 15.05 0.58
N LYS A 41 5.01 14.10 0.18
CA LYS A 41 4.12 13.40 1.12
C LYS A 41 4.91 12.45 2.01
N SER A 42 5.74 11.56 1.43
CA SER A 42 6.38 10.46 2.16
C SER A 42 5.30 9.60 2.87
N ASP A 43 5.54 9.29 4.13
CA ASP A 43 4.73 8.61 5.12
C ASP A 43 3.80 9.54 5.91
N ARG A 44 3.83 10.85 5.67
CA ARG A 44 3.03 11.83 6.41
C ARG A 44 1.52 11.64 6.21
N ASP A 45 0.76 11.88 7.28
CA ASP A 45 -0.69 12.02 7.25
C ASP A 45 -1.13 13.41 6.73
N LEU A 46 -2.44 13.70 6.78
CA LEU A 46 -3.00 14.98 6.32
C LEU A 46 -2.80 16.15 7.30
N GLY A 47 -2.49 15.86 8.57
CA GLY A 47 -2.06 16.84 9.57
C GLY A 47 -0.67 17.39 9.29
N GLU A 48 0.24 16.54 8.82
CA GLU A 48 1.64 16.87 8.54
C GLU A 48 1.92 17.28 7.09
N TRP A 49 1.12 16.79 6.14
CA TRP A 49 1.27 17.12 4.72
C TRP A 49 -0.08 17.33 4.04
N ARG A 50 -0.16 18.34 3.16
CA ARG A 50 -1.36 18.58 2.36
C ARG A 50 -1.01 18.78 0.89
N PRO A 51 -1.85 18.29 -0.04
CA PRO A 51 -1.68 18.54 -1.46
C PRO A 51 -2.03 19.99 -1.81
N VAL A 52 -1.92 20.34 -3.10
CA VAL A 52 -2.44 21.61 -3.63
C VAL A 52 -3.93 21.78 -3.31
N ARG A 53 -4.36 23.01 -3.05
CA ARG A 53 -5.70 23.30 -2.52
C ARG A 53 -6.85 22.78 -3.40
N SER A 54 -6.69 22.76 -4.72
CA SER A 54 -7.67 22.20 -5.65
C SER A 54 -7.91 20.69 -5.49
N ALA A 55 -7.00 19.97 -4.84
CA ALA A 55 -7.11 18.53 -4.57
C ALA A 55 -7.61 18.21 -3.15
N TRP A 56 -7.88 19.23 -2.31
CA TRP A 56 -8.22 19.02 -0.90
C TRP A 56 -9.47 18.17 -0.72
N CYS A 57 -10.57 18.56 -1.35
CA CYS A 57 -11.81 17.79 -1.25
C CYS A 57 -11.63 16.31 -1.62
N ILE A 58 -11.08 16.02 -2.80
CA ILE A 58 -10.96 14.64 -3.27
C ILE A 58 -10.02 13.81 -2.40
N VAL A 59 -8.89 14.37 -1.97
CA VAL A 59 -7.93 13.65 -1.13
C VAL A 59 -8.48 13.39 0.27
N ALA A 60 -9.17 14.37 0.87
CA ALA A 60 -9.78 14.20 2.19
C ALA A 60 -10.90 13.16 2.17
N THR A 61 -11.79 13.20 1.16
CA THR A 61 -12.85 12.21 0.99
C THR A 61 -12.29 10.80 0.87
N ILE A 62 -11.31 10.59 -0.03
CA ILE A 62 -10.66 9.28 -0.21
C ILE A 62 -9.99 8.83 1.09
N THR A 63 -9.30 9.70 1.82
CA THR A 63 -8.67 9.34 3.09
C THR A 63 -9.70 8.91 4.13
N VAL A 64 -10.82 9.63 4.28
CA VAL A 64 -11.90 9.24 5.21
C VAL A 64 -12.50 7.89 4.83
N GLU A 65 -12.84 7.70 3.56
CA GLU A 65 -13.40 6.43 3.06
C GLU A 65 -12.44 5.27 3.30
N THR A 66 -11.15 5.46 3.01
CA THR A 66 -10.11 4.44 3.19
C THR A 66 -9.94 4.09 4.67
N LYS A 67 -9.76 5.10 5.53
CA LYS A 67 -9.56 4.86 6.96
C LYS A 67 -10.78 4.20 7.60
N ALA A 68 -11.99 4.59 7.19
CA ALA A 68 -13.22 3.93 7.63
C ALA A 68 -13.33 2.47 7.13
N ALA A 69 -13.02 2.21 5.85
CA ALA A 69 -13.11 0.86 5.27
C ALA A 69 -12.11 -0.12 5.90
N TYR A 70 -10.94 0.37 6.31
CA TYR A 70 -9.86 -0.44 6.86
C TYR A 70 -9.77 -0.40 8.39
N GLY A 71 -10.60 0.40 9.07
CA GLY A 71 -10.60 0.53 10.53
C GLY A 71 -9.33 1.19 11.09
N LEU A 72 -8.76 2.14 10.34
CA LEU A 72 -7.58 2.90 10.76
C LEU A 72 -7.99 4.07 11.67
N SER A 73 -7.15 4.37 12.66
CA SER A 73 -7.35 5.53 13.52
C SER A 73 -7.02 6.84 12.81
N VAL A 74 -7.57 7.94 13.35
CA VAL A 74 -7.28 9.33 12.96
C VAL A 74 -6.94 10.09 14.23
N ASP A 75 -5.77 10.69 14.31
CA ASP A 75 -5.40 11.51 15.46
C ASP A 75 -6.07 12.91 15.38
N PRO A 76 -6.04 13.71 16.46
CA PRO A 76 -6.71 15.01 16.47
C PRO A 76 -6.20 16.01 15.43
N VAL A 77 -4.90 16.03 15.13
CA VAL A 77 -4.30 16.97 14.17
C VAL A 77 -4.69 16.59 12.74
N GLU A 78 -4.61 15.30 12.41
CA GLU A 78 -5.08 14.79 11.12
C GLU A 78 -6.59 15.04 10.95
N ARG A 79 -7.40 14.78 11.99
CA ARG A 79 -8.85 15.02 11.95
C ARG A 79 -9.17 16.48 11.62
N ASP A 80 -8.51 17.42 12.28
CA ASP A 80 -8.76 18.85 12.08
C ASP A 80 -8.34 19.27 10.65
N ALA A 81 -7.26 18.69 10.12
CA ALA A 81 -6.85 18.90 8.73
C ALA A 81 -7.84 18.31 7.71
N ILE A 82 -8.35 17.10 7.96
CA ILE A 82 -9.39 16.48 7.13
C ILE A 82 -10.64 17.36 7.12
N ALA A 83 -11.08 17.86 8.28
CA ALA A 83 -12.25 18.74 8.37
C ALA A 83 -12.06 20.01 7.52
N GLU A 84 -10.92 20.69 7.65
CA GLU A 84 -10.62 21.89 6.86
C GLU A 84 -10.56 21.59 5.35
N MET A 85 -10.02 20.44 4.96
CA MET A 85 -9.99 20.03 3.55
C MET A 85 -11.38 19.71 3.02
N LEU A 86 -12.26 19.09 3.81
CA LEU A 86 -13.63 18.77 3.44
C LEU A 86 -14.51 20.02 3.29
N ASP A 87 -14.23 21.11 4.00
CA ASP A 87 -14.92 22.39 3.82
C ASP A 87 -14.81 22.92 2.37
N THR A 88 -13.76 22.52 1.64
CA THR A 88 -13.57 22.89 0.23
C THR A 88 -14.45 22.10 -0.75
N CYS A 89 -15.10 21.01 -0.31
CA CYS A 89 -15.94 20.19 -1.19
C CYS A 89 -17.19 20.92 -1.71
N GLY A 90 -17.63 21.97 -1.01
CA GLY A 90 -18.72 22.85 -1.43
C GLY A 90 -18.29 24.09 -2.22
N GLU A 91 -16.98 24.39 -2.30
CA GLU A 91 -16.45 25.56 -3.03
C GLU A 91 -16.43 25.35 -4.57
N SER A 92 -17.04 24.26 -5.04
CA SER A 92 -17.36 24.00 -6.45
C SER A 92 -18.46 24.96 -6.94
N GLY A 93 -18.15 26.25 -7.00
CA GLY A 93 -19.15 27.29 -7.26
C GLY A 93 -18.59 28.63 -7.72
N GLN A 94 -17.40 28.68 -8.34
CA GLN A 94 -17.00 29.65 -9.37
C GLN A 94 -15.54 29.40 -9.81
N VAL A 95 -15.36 28.48 -10.76
CA VAL A 95 -14.21 28.55 -11.66
C VAL A 95 -14.64 29.37 -12.86
N SER A 96 -14.54 30.69 -12.74
CA SER A 96 -14.65 31.61 -13.88
C SER A 96 -13.32 31.58 -14.63
N VAL A 97 -13.22 30.75 -15.67
CA VAL A 97 -12.13 30.88 -16.65
C VAL A 97 -12.48 32.08 -17.54
N PRO A 98 -11.70 33.16 -17.60
CA PRO A 98 -11.93 34.20 -18.59
C PRO A 98 -11.56 33.64 -19.97
N VAL A 99 -12.56 33.25 -20.75
CA VAL A 99 -12.38 32.98 -22.19
C VAL A 99 -12.30 34.34 -22.89
N GLY A 100 -11.07 34.80 -23.08
CA GLY A 100 -10.76 35.86 -24.03
C GLY A 100 -10.57 35.29 -25.42
N ASP A 101 -11.52 35.60 -26.30
CA ASP A 101 -11.42 35.64 -27.77
C ASP A 101 -11.26 34.32 -28.56
N GLY A 102 -12.37 33.58 -28.67
CA GLY A 102 -13.04 33.53 -29.99
C GLY A 102 -12.46 32.69 -31.13
N THR A 103 -11.78 31.57 -30.88
CA THR A 103 -11.63 30.53 -31.92
C THR A 103 -11.88 29.13 -31.38
N ASP A 104 -12.92 28.49 -31.89
CA ASP A 104 -13.36 27.13 -31.55
C ASP A 104 -12.32 26.08 -31.97
N VAL A 105 -11.87 25.27 -31.00
CA VAL A 105 -11.24 23.97 -31.25
C VAL A 105 -12.01 22.93 -30.42
N PRO A 106 -12.63 21.90 -31.03
CA PRO A 106 -13.36 20.89 -30.27
C PRO A 106 -12.36 19.98 -29.57
N VAL A 107 -12.34 20.00 -28.23
CA VAL A 107 -11.70 18.95 -27.44
C VAL A 107 -12.77 17.90 -27.15
N GLU A 108 -12.80 16.87 -27.97
CA GLU A 108 -13.63 15.69 -27.75
C GLU A 108 -13.17 14.98 -26.46
N THR A 109 -14.15 14.70 -25.62
CA THR A 109 -14.02 13.97 -24.36
C THR A 109 -13.33 12.63 -24.56
N VAL A 110 -12.24 12.38 -23.84
CA VAL A 110 -11.65 11.03 -23.76
C VAL A 110 -12.58 10.15 -22.92
N PRO A 111 -13.11 9.04 -23.44
CA PRO A 111 -14.05 8.20 -22.71
C PRO A 111 -13.35 7.39 -21.61
N ALA A 112 -14.13 7.03 -20.61
CA ALA A 112 -13.77 6.10 -19.54
C ALA A 112 -13.14 4.82 -20.12
N ASN A 113 -11.94 4.48 -19.65
CA ASN A 113 -11.29 3.24 -20.04
C ASN A 113 -12.05 2.07 -19.42
N THR A 114 -12.85 1.41 -20.25
CA THR A 114 -13.47 0.12 -19.96
C THR A 114 -12.42 -0.95 -20.23
N ALA A 115 -12.27 -1.90 -19.31
CA ALA A 115 -11.44 -3.08 -19.48
C ALA A 115 -11.77 -3.84 -20.77
N PRO A 116 -10.81 -4.46 -21.46
CA PRO A 116 -11.12 -5.50 -22.43
C PRO A 116 -11.19 -6.85 -21.70
N ALA A 117 -12.41 -7.36 -21.56
CA ALA A 117 -12.62 -8.80 -21.65
C ALA A 117 -12.80 -9.12 -23.13
N ASP A 118 -11.95 -9.98 -23.69
CA ASP A 118 -12.33 -10.72 -24.88
C ASP A 118 -11.88 -12.18 -24.75
N THR A 119 -12.87 -13.05 -24.90
CA THR A 119 -12.80 -14.50 -24.79
C THR A 119 -13.11 -15.05 -26.18
N SER A 120 -12.32 -16.01 -26.67
CA SER A 120 -12.87 -17.20 -27.34
C SER A 120 -11.81 -18.29 -27.55
N ALA A 121 -12.16 -19.48 -27.07
CA ALA A 121 -11.53 -20.80 -27.24
C ALA A 121 -11.87 -21.41 -28.64
N PRO A 122 -11.53 -22.68 -29.02
CA PRO A 122 -12.00 -23.89 -28.33
C PRO A 122 -11.08 -25.17 -28.32
N ASP A 123 -11.34 -25.97 -27.29
CA ASP A 123 -11.46 -27.44 -27.13
C ASP A 123 -10.41 -28.54 -27.47
N THR A 124 -10.17 -29.32 -26.40
CA THR A 124 -10.13 -30.80 -26.28
C THR A 124 -8.97 -31.61 -26.88
N THR A 125 -8.04 -32.08 -26.03
CA THR A 125 -7.95 -33.51 -25.60
C THR A 125 -7.00 -33.69 -24.39
N ALA A 126 -7.41 -34.53 -23.42
CA ALA A 126 -6.69 -34.94 -22.22
C ALA A 126 -5.48 -35.88 -22.56
N PRO A 127 -4.56 -36.16 -21.60
CA PRO A 127 -4.87 -37.17 -20.59
C PRO A 127 -4.44 -36.84 -19.15
N THR A 128 -5.28 -37.38 -18.26
CA THR A 128 -5.08 -37.93 -16.90
C THR A 128 -3.66 -38.23 -16.42
N ALA A 129 -3.35 -37.71 -15.22
CA ALA A 129 -2.80 -38.39 -14.02
C ALA A 129 -2.71 -37.32 -12.91
N GLU A 130 -3.70 -37.15 -12.02
CA GLU A 130 -3.84 -37.85 -10.74
C GLU A 130 -2.51 -38.25 -10.09
N GLU A 131 -2.02 -37.41 -9.18
CA GLU A 131 -1.91 -37.74 -7.76
C GLU A 131 -1.61 -36.48 -6.93
N THR A 132 -2.53 -36.17 -6.01
CA THR A 132 -2.24 -35.38 -4.80
C THR A 132 -1.57 -36.33 -3.79
N PRO A 133 -0.79 -35.83 -2.82
CA PRO A 133 -1.44 -35.27 -1.63
C PRO A 133 -0.75 -34.00 -1.08
N THR A 134 -1.58 -33.01 -0.71
CA THR A 134 -1.35 -32.16 0.47
C THR A 134 -1.52 -33.04 1.73
N PRO A 135 -0.84 -32.76 2.87
CA PRO A 135 -1.25 -31.64 3.72
C PRO A 135 -0.13 -30.96 4.55
N ASN A 136 -0.40 -29.71 4.94
CA ASN A 136 -0.24 -29.13 6.30
C ASN A 136 -0.31 -27.58 6.12
N ASP A 137 -1.47 -26.95 6.28
CA ASP A 137 -2.07 -26.59 7.57
C ASP A 137 -1.36 -27.13 8.82
N GLY A 138 -0.51 -26.27 9.38
CA GLY A 138 -0.10 -26.20 10.77
C GLY A 138 0.39 -24.77 10.96
N ASP A 139 -0.41 -23.85 11.47
CA ASP A 139 -0.55 -23.66 12.92
C ASP A 139 0.63 -24.25 13.71
N GLN A 140 1.71 -23.48 13.75
CA GLN A 140 2.56 -23.42 14.94
C GLN A 140 2.59 -21.97 15.43
N ALA A 141 1.46 -21.51 15.97
CA ALA A 141 1.53 -20.62 17.11
C ALA A 141 1.96 -21.45 18.33
N ALA A 142 3.28 -21.56 18.58
CA ALA A 142 3.86 -21.52 19.92
C ALA A 142 5.38 -21.73 19.89
N ALA A 143 6.10 -20.74 20.43
CA ALA A 143 7.47 -20.79 20.92
C ALA A 143 8.60 -20.78 19.88
N ASP A 144 8.53 -19.85 18.94
CA ASP A 144 9.74 -19.10 18.65
C ASP A 144 9.35 -17.65 18.39
N ASP A 145 9.76 -16.75 19.27
CA ASP A 145 9.58 -15.29 19.13
C ASP A 145 10.39 -14.72 17.94
N CYS A 146 10.85 -15.58 17.04
CA CYS A 146 11.63 -15.26 15.86
C CYS A 146 11.00 -15.85 14.58
N VAL A 147 10.85 -14.99 13.58
CA VAL A 147 10.69 -15.28 12.16
C VAL A 147 12.06 -15.52 11.52
N ASP A 148 12.33 -16.76 11.09
CA ASP A 148 13.59 -17.12 10.41
C ASP A 148 13.63 -16.57 8.98
N ILE A 149 14.58 -15.66 8.71
CA ILE A 149 14.66 -14.94 7.42
C ILE A 149 14.98 -15.86 6.23
N ASN A 150 15.54 -17.04 6.47
CA ASN A 150 15.89 -18.01 5.42
C ASN A 150 14.78 -19.00 5.09
N THR A 151 13.88 -19.29 6.03
CA THR A 151 12.86 -20.34 5.86
C THR A 151 11.43 -19.81 5.87
N ALA A 152 11.16 -18.69 6.54
CA ALA A 152 9.83 -18.13 6.70
C ALA A 152 9.10 -17.89 5.36
N GLY A 153 7.77 -17.97 5.35
CA GLY A 153 7.00 -17.55 4.17
C GLY A 153 7.07 -16.02 3.98
N ALA A 154 6.79 -15.54 2.75
CA ALA A 154 6.70 -14.09 2.50
C ALA A 154 5.67 -13.40 3.44
N SER A 155 4.62 -14.12 3.81
CA SER A 155 3.59 -13.65 4.74
C SER A 155 4.09 -13.48 6.18
N ASP A 156 5.03 -14.32 6.62
CA ASP A 156 5.62 -14.25 7.96
C ASP A 156 6.69 -13.15 8.01
N LEU A 157 7.49 -13.02 6.96
CA LEU A 157 8.47 -11.94 6.81
C LEU A 157 7.81 -10.56 6.84
N ASP A 158 6.63 -10.43 6.23
CA ASP A 158 5.83 -9.20 6.22
C ASP A 158 5.42 -8.76 7.64
N ARG A 159 5.51 -9.60 8.67
CA ARG A 159 5.20 -9.20 10.06
C ARG A 159 6.31 -8.38 10.72
N ILE A 160 7.50 -8.38 10.13
CA ILE A 160 8.66 -7.63 10.61
C ILE A 160 8.45 -6.14 10.27
N VAL A 161 8.76 -5.24 11.20
CA VAL A 161 8.66 -3.78 11.00
C VAL A 161 9.45 -3.37 9.76
N ASN A 162 8.89 -2.43 8.98
CA ASN A 162 9.44 -1.97 7.72
C ASN A 162 9.60 -3.04 6.61
N ILE A 163 9.19 -4.29 6.84
CA ILE A 163 9.12 -5.33 5.82
C ILE A 163 7.68 -5.41 5.31
N GLY A 164 7.44 -4.75 4.18
CA GLY A 164 6.20 -4.90 3.43
C GLY A 164 6.25 -6.06 2.44
N PRO A 165 5.15 -6.36 1.72
CA PRO A 165 5.05 -7.51 0.81
C PRO A 165 6.16 -7.53 -0.25
N SER A 166 6.44 -6.36 -0.86
CA SER A 166 7.48 -6.25 -1.90
C SER A 166 8.90 -6.50 -1.37
N ARG A 167 9.17 -6.21 -0.08
CA ARG A 167 10.46 -6.48 0.56
C ARG A 167 10.53 -7.94 0.99
N ALA A 168 9.43 -8.50 1.48
CA ALA A 168 9.34 -9.92 1.79
C ALA A 168 9.59 -10.80 0.55
N ASP A 169 9.07 -10.42 -0.61
CA ASP A 169 9.34 -11.15 -1.86
C ASP A 169 10.82 -11.05 -2.28
N GLN A 170 11.44 -9.87 -2.12
CA GLN A 170 12.88 -9.70 -2.34
C GLN A 170 13.71 -10.56 -1.37
N MET A 171 13.30 -10.65 -0.10
CA MET A 171 13.95 -11.53 0.88
C MET A 171 13.93 -12.96 0.39
N VAL A 172 12.77 -13.49 -0.01
CA VAL A 172 12.64 -14.85 -0.54
C VAL A 172 13.57 -15.08 -1.73
N GLY A 173 13.70 -14.10 -2.64
CA GLY A 173 14.58 -14.20 -3.80
C GLY A 173 16.09 -14.04 -3.51
N LEU A 174 16.47 -13.43 -2.40
CA LEU A 174 17.87 -13.14 -2.04
C LEU A 174 18.48 -14.11 -1.02
N ARG A 175 17.70 -15.09 -0.57
CA ARG A 175 18.15 -16.16 0.31
C ARG A 175 19.34 -16.92 -0.29
N PRO A 176 20.30 -17.39 0.53
CA PRO A 176 20.33 -17.27 1.99
C PRO A 176 20.96 -15.96 2.50
N PHE A 177 20.62 -15.61 3.74
CA PHE A 177 21.24 -14.59 4.56
C PHE A 177 22.06 -15.27 5.66
N SER A 178 23.23 -14.72 5.97
CA SER A 178 24.11 -15.25 7.02
C SER A 178 23.86 -14.61 8.39
N SER A 179 23.27 -13.40 8.41
CA SER A 179 22.81 -12.72 9.62
C SER A 179 21.61 -11.82 9.32
N VAL A 180 20.97 -11.26 10.36
CA VAL A 180 19.88 -10.29 10.19
C VAL A 180 20.39 -9.01 9.52
N GLU A 181 21.64 -8.61 9.79
CA GLU A 181 22.29 -7.44 9.21
C GLU A 181 22.41 -7.52 7.67
N ASP A 182 22.48 -8.74 7.11
CA ASP A 182 22.53 -8.94 5.65
C ASP A 182 21.24 -8.48 4.94
N MET A 183 20.17 -8.19 5.68
CA MET A 183 18.95 -7.59 5.13
C MET A 183 19.19 -6.22 4.50
N ILE A 184 20.31 -5.55 4.78
CA ILE A 184 20.71 -4.32 4.09
C ILE A 184 20.87 -4.49 2.56
N ARG A 185 21.03 -5.74 2.07
CA ARG A 185 21.07 -6.04 0.62
C ARG A 185 19.73 -5.83 -0.09
N ILE A 186 18.63 -5.75 0.66
CA ILE A 186 17.28 -5.59 0.12
C ILE A 186 17.05 -4.12 -0.22
N SER A 187 16.53 -3.85 -1.42
CA SER A 187 16.32 -2.48 -1.86
C SER A 187 15.32 -1.77 -0.95
N GLY A 188 15.75 -0.65 -0.39
CA GLY A 188 14.93 0.18 0.49
C GLY A 188 14.92 -0.25 1.96
N ILE A 189 15.84 -1.12 2.40
CA ILE A 189 16.19 -1.29 3.82
C ILE A 189 17.52 -0.55 4.06
N GLY A 190 17.44 0.59 4.75
CA GLY A 190 18.62 1.35 5.18
C GLY A 190 19.07 0.99 6.60
N GLU A 191 20.19 1.56 7.06
CA GLU A 191 20.74 1.32 8.40
C GLU A 191 19.74 1.63 9.52
N VAL A 192 18.93 2.68 9.36
CA VAL A 192 17.89 3.06 10.35
C VAL A 192 16.80 1.98 10.43
N SER A 193 16.21 1.61 9.30
CA SER A 193 15.18 0.56 9.27
C SER A 193 15.74 -0.79 9.72
N LEU A 194 17.00 -1.09 9.40
CA LEU A 194 17.66 -2.30 9.87
C LEU A 194 17.84 -2.30 11.39
N ALA A 195 18.23 -1.16 11.97
CA ALA A 195 18.33 -1.02 13.43
C ALA A 195 16.99 -1.26 14.11
N GLU A 196 15.90 -0.71 13.57
CA GLU A 196 14.54 -0.94 14.08
C GLU A 196 14.12 -2.41 13.96
N ILE A 197 14.46 -3.09 12.85
CA ILE A 197 14.22 -4.52 12.65
C ILE A 197 14.95 -5.36 13.69
N ILE A 198 16.22 -5.03 13.97
CA ILE A 198 17.04 -5.71 14.98
C ILE A 198 16.48 -5.45 16.38
N GLU A 199 16.09 -4.21 16.68
CA GLU A 199 15.50 -3.82 17.96
C GLU A 199 14.16 -4.51 18.21
N GLN A 200 13.36 -4.73 17.17
CA GLN A 200 12.09 -5.48 17.26
C GLN A 200 12.31 -6.92 17.74
N GLY A 201 13.48 -7.51 17.50
CA GLY A 201 13.83 -8.86 17.95
C GLY A 201 13.03 -10.00 17.30
N LEU A 202 12.20 -9.69 16.29
CA LEU A 202 11.37 -10.67 15.60
C LEU A 202 12.10 -11.43 14.48
N ALA A 203 13.25 -10.98 14.00
CA ALA A 203 13.97 -11.62 12.91
C ALA A 203 15.20 -12.39 13.42
N CYS A 204 15.45 -13.61 12.94
CA CYS A 204 16.68 -14.34 13.21
C CYS A 204 17.09 -15.23 12.03
N VAL A 205 18.27 -15.84 12.15
CA VAL A 205 18.87 -16.77 11.18
C VAL A 205 19.06 -18.12 11.84
N ARG A 206 18.52 -19.18 11.24
CA ARG A 206 18.73 -20.57 11.67
C ARG A 206 19.22 -21.47 10.54
#